data_AF-A0A842XNQ3-F1
#
_entry.id   AF-A0A842XNQ3-F1
#
_cell.length_a   1.000
_cell.length_b   1.000
_cell.length_c   1.000
_cell.angle_alpha   90.00
_cell.angle_beta   90.00
_cell.angle_gamma   90.00
#
_symmetry.space_group_name_H-M   'P 1'
#
loop_
_entity.id
_entity.type
_entity.pdbx_description
1 polymer ?
#
loop_
_entity_poly.entity_id
_entity_poly.type
_entity_poly.pdbx_seq_one_letter_code
_entity_poly.pdbx_strand_id
1 'polypeptide(L)'
;MPSIRAAKSNNLVERLHGTEKSRTKIMRAFDHEAGASALMGGWRVHYDMIRTHQALGMTAAEAADIPSLPGFKWHELLKLATTRRFTGQNVRQKTPVN
;
A
#
# COMPACT_ATOMS: atom_id res chain seq x y z
N MET A 1 -19.08 12.75 33.33
CA MET A 1 -17.77 12.09 33.11
C MET A 1 -17.86 11.26 31.83
N PRO A 2 -17.02 11.50 30.81
CA PRO A 2 -17.01 10.65 29.61
C PRO A 2 -16.43 9.26 29.93
N SER A 3 -17.01 8.20 29.37
CA SER A 3 -16.59 6.80 29.57
C SER A 3 -15.15 6.55 29.10
N ILE A 4 -14.36 5.80 29.88
CA ILE A 4 -13.00 5.35 29.51
C ILE A 4 -13.01 4.51 28.22
N ARG A 5 -14.17 3.93 27.85
CA ARG A 5 -14.36 3.19 26.59
C ARG A 5 -14.73 4.08 25.40
N ALA A 6 -14.92 5.38 25.59
CA ALA A 6 -15.29 6.33 24.53
C ALA A 6 -14.07 6.88 23.76
N ALA A 7 -13.02 6.08 23.60
CA ALA A 7 -11.77 6.49 22.96
C ALA A 7 -11.80 6.11 21.47
N LYS A 8 -12.25 7.03 20.61
CA LYS A 8 -12.29 6.96 19.12
C LYS A 8 -13.08 5.80 18.53
N SER A 9 -14.19 6.13 17.86
CA SER A 9 -14.98 5.18 17.06
C SER A 9 -14.09 4.44 16.04
N ASN A 10 -14.16 3.10 16.02
CA ASN A 10 -13.41 2.22 15.11
C ASN A 10 -13.88 2.27 13.64
N ASN A 11 -14.84 3.15 13.35
CA ASN A 11 -15.52 3.30 12.07
C ASN A 11 -14.57 3.46 10.86
N LEU A 12 -13.42 4.11 11.05
CA LEU A 12 -12.43 4.31 9.97
C LEU A 12 -11.76 3.00 9.56
N VAL A 13 -11.33 2.20 10.54
CA VAL A 13 -10.69 0.91 10.33
C VAL A 13 -11.71 -0.09 9.76
N GLU A 14 -12.95 -0.05 10.26
CA GLU A 14 -14.04 -0.89 9.73
C GLU A 14 -14.34 -0.60 8.26
N ARG A 15 -14.34 0.68 7.84
CA ARG A 15 -14.50 1.07 6.43
C ARG A 15 -13.34 0.58 5.56
N LEU A 16 -12.11 0.69 6.05
CA LEU A 16 -10.93 0.17 5.35
C LEU A 16 -11.04 -1.35 5.17
N HIS A 17 -11.32 -2.08 6.25
CA HIS A 17 -11.49 -3.54 6.22
C HIS A 17 -12.65 -3.98 5.33
N GLY A 18 -13.75 -3.21 5.25
CA GLY A 18 -14.83 -3.48 4.31
C GLY A 18 -14.36 -3.42 2.85
N THR A 19 -13.52 -2.43 2.53
CA THR A 19 -12.94 -2.28 1.18
C THR A 19 -11.99 -3.45 0.87
N GLU A 20 -11.09 -3.80 1.80
CA GLU A 20 -10.15 -4.90 1.61
C GLU A 20 -10.87 -6.24 1.44
N LYS A 21 -11.86 -6.55 2.30
CA LYS A 21 -12.68 -7.77 2.20
C LYS A 21 -13.38 -7.89 0.84
N SER A 22 -13.89 -6.78 0.29
CA SER A 22 -14.53 -6.80 -1.04
C SER A 22 -13.58 -7.24 -2.14
N ARG A 23 -12.28 -6.91 -2.01
CA ARG A 23 -11.23 -7.27 -2.96
C ARG A 23 -10.74 -8.69 -2.74
N THR A 24 -10.48 -9.06 -1.49
CA THR A 24 -10.11 -10.44 -1.16
C THR A 24 -11.19 -11.43 -1.60
N LYS A 25 -12.48 -11.07 -1.45
CA LYS A 25 -13.61 -11.91 -1.91
C LYS A 25 -13.50 -12.25 -3.40
N ILE A 26 -13.18 -11.27 -4.25
CA ILE A 26 -13.03 -11.46 -5.70
C ILE A 26 -11.78 -12.30 -6.00
N MET A 27 -10.67 -12.03 -5.30
CA MET A 27 -9.41 -12.74 -5.51
C MET A 27 -9.42 -14.21 -5.05
N ARG A 28 -10.42 -14.66 -4.27
CA ARG A 28 -10.59 -16.09 -3.91
C ARG A 28 -10.89 -16.99 -5.10
N ALA A 29 -11.38 -16.43 -6.20
CA ALA A 29 -11.62 -17.17 -7.43
C ALA A 29 -10.34 -17.40 -8.26
N PHE A 30 -9.19 -16.88 -7.82
CA PHE A 30 -7.90 -17.18 -8.44
C PHE A 30 -7.45 -18.59 -8.03
N ASP A 31 -6.95 -19.33 -9.02
CA ASP A 31 -6.65 -20.76 -8.94
C ASP A 31 -5.53 -21.08 -7.92
N HIS A 32 -4.67 -20.10 -7.60
CA HIS A 32 -3.54 -20.27 -6.69
C HIS A 32 -3.49 -19.14 -5.65
N GLU A 33 -3.29 -19.51 -4.38
CA GLU A 33 -3.16 -18.58 -3.26
C GLU A 33 -2.02 -17.57 -3.47
N ALA A 34 -0.89 -18.03 -4.04
CA ALA A 34 0.25 -17.17 -4.34
C ALA A 34 -0.11 -16.05 -5.34
N GLY A 35 -0.91 -16.35 -6.36
CA GLY A 35 -1.37 -15.37 -7.34
C GLY A 35 -2.34 -14.36 -6.73
N ALA A 36 -3.29 -14.85 -5.93
CA ALA A 36 -4.24 -14.00 -5.20
C ALA A 36 -3.51 -13.05 -4.23
N SER A 37 -2.51 -13.55 -3.50
CA SER A 37 -1.68 -12.75 -2.59
C SER A 37 -0.89 -11.66 -3.33
N ALA A 38 -0.26 -12.01 -4.46
CA ALA A 38 0.47 -11.05 -5.29
C ALA A 38 -0.44 -9.92 -5.81
N LEU A 39 -1.65 -10.26 -6.25
CA LEU A 39 -2.65 -9.28 -6.70
C LEU A 39 -3.15 -8.40 -5.56
N MET A 40 -3.37 -8.95 -4.36
CA MET A 40 -3.74 -8.16 -3.18
C MET A 40 -2.62 -7.20 -2.76
N GLY A 41 -1.36 -7.63 -2.88
CA GLY A 41 -0.20 -6.75 -2.69
C GLY A 41 -0.18 -5.59 -3.69
N GLY A 42 -0.37 -5.88 -4.98
CA GLY A 42 -0.47 -4.85 -6.02
C GLY A 42 -1.66 -3.91 -5.82
N TRP A 43 -2.79 -4.43 -5.37
CA TRP A 43 -3.97 -3.63 -5.05
C TRP A 43 -3.70 -2.65 -3.90
N ARG A 44 -2.99 -3.08 -2.85
CA ARG A 44 -2.62 -2.21 -1.73
C ARG A 44 -1.75 -1.04 -2.19
N VAL A 45 -0.73 -1.32 -3.02
CA VAL A 45 0.12 -0.27 -3.63
C VAL A 45 -0.72 0.72 -4.44
N HIS A 46 -1.67 0.22 -5.23
CA HIS A 46 -2.57 1.08 -6.01
C HIS A 46 -3.47 1.93 -5.11
N TYR A 47 -4.03 1.36 -4.03
CA TYR A 47 -4.89 2.06 -3.10
C TYR A 47 -4.14 3.18 -2.37
N ASP A 48 -2.91 2.90 -1.93
CA ASP A 48 -2.16 3.84 -1.10
C ASP A 48 -1.51 4.96 -1.90
N MET A 49 -0.96 4.67 -3.09
CA MET A 49 -0.08 5.60 -3.81
C MET A 49 -0.67 6.20 -5.08
N ILE A 50 -1.76 5.63 -5.61
CA ILE A 50 -2.28 6.00 -6.94
C ILE A 50 -3.70 6.53 -6.85
N ARG A 51 -4.58 5.77 -6.19
CA ARG A 51 -5.99 6.12 -6.05
C ARG A 51 -6.15 7.30 -5.08
N THR A 52 -6.83 8.34 -5.53
CA THR A 52 -7.28 9.42 -4.64
C THR A 52 -8.40 8.93 -3.75
N HIS A 53 -8.28 9.16 -2.44
CA HIS A 53 -9.26 8.73 -1.47
C HIS A 53 -10.36 9.79 -1.32
N GLN A 54 -11.62 9.41 -1.54
CA GLN A 54 -12.75 10.35 -1.54
C GLN A 54 -12.88 11.16 -0.26
N ALA A 55 -12.63 10.56 0.91
CA ALA A 55 -12.73 11.26 2.19
C ALA A 55 -11.49 12.10 2.53
N LEU A 56 -10.33 11.83 1.93
CA LEU A 56 -9.09 12.56 2.21
C LEU A 56 -8.78 13.62 1.16
N GLY A 57 -9.38 13.53 -0.04
CA GLY A 57 -9.08 14.41 -1.17
C GLY A 57 -7.71 14.16 -1.83
N MET A 58 -6.86 13.35 -1.20
CA MET A 58 -5.50 13.01 -1.62
C MET A 58 -5.28 11.49 -1.53
N THR A 59 -4.09 11.02 -1.92
CA THR A 59 -3.70 9.62 -1.74
C THR A 59 -3.38 9.32 -0.27
N ALA A 60 -3.53 8.06 0.16
CA ALA A 60 -3.23 7.70 1.55
C ALA A 60 -1.74 7.90 1.88
N ALA A 61 -0.87 7.73 0.88
CA ALA A 61 0.56 8.01 0.98
C ALA A 61 0.84 9.50 1.23
N GLU A 62 0.18 10.40 0.49
CA GLU A 62 0.32 11.86 0.70
C GLU A 62 -0.18 12.27 2.09
N ALA A 63 -1.27 11.68 2.56
CA ALA A 63 -1.77 11.91 3.93
C ALA A 63 -0.82 11.38 5.02
N ALA A 64 0.14 10.52 4.67
CA ALA A 64 1.18 9.98 5.55
C ALA A 64 2.54 10.67 5.33
N ASP A 65 2.55 11.88 4.76
CA ASP A 65 3.76 12.67 4.45
C ASP A 65 4.74 11.99 3.48
N ILE A 66 4.27 11.02 2.69
CA ILE A 66 5.07 10.45 1.61
C ILE A 66 4.98 11.39 0.40
N PRO A 67 6.10 11.78 -0.23
CA PRO A 67 6.09 12.70 -1.34
C PRO A 67 5.24 12.18 -2.50
N SER A 68 4.43 13.06 -3.06
CA SER A 68 3.58 12.76 -4.21
C SER A 68 4.43 12.38 -5.43
N LEU A 69 3.94 11.41 -6.19
CA LEU A 69 4.56 10.98 -7.44
C LEU A 69 4.14 11.94 -8.56
N PRO A 70 5.09 12.61 -9.25
CA PRO A 70 4.76 13.52 -10.33
C PRO A 70 4.26 12.78 -11.57
N GLY A 71 3.36 13.41 -12.33
CA GLY A 71 2.92 12.91 -13.64
C GLY A 71 2.30 11.51 -13.58
N PHE A 72 2.81 10.60 -14.40
CA PHE A 72 2.30 9.23 -14.48
C PHE A 72 2.82 8.37 -13.31
N LYS A 73 2.03 8.33 -12.23
CA LYS A 73 2.38 7.72 -10.94
C LYS A 73 2.94 6.29 -11.03
N TRP A 74 2.39 5.44 -11.92
CA TRP A 74 2.89 4.07 -12.09
C TRP A 74 4.32 4.01 -12.62
N HIS A 75 4.68 4.88 -13.57
CA HIS A 75 6.04 4.89 -14.11
C HIS A 75 7.05 5.33 -13.06
N GLU A 76 6.73 6.38 -12.29
CA GLU A 76 7.60 6.84 -11.21
C GLU A 76 7.74 5.79 -10.10
N LEU A 77 6.65 5.10 -9.73
CA LEU A 77 6.71 3.99 -8.77
C LEU A 77 7.63 2.85 -9.25
N LEU A 78 7.50 2.46 -10.52
CA LEU A 78 8.32 1.41 -11.11
C LEU A 78 9.79 1.83 -11.18
N LYS A 79 10.06 3.09 -11.55
CA LYS A 79 11.41 3.67 -11.57
C LYS A 79 12.04 3.64 -10.18
N LEU A 80 11.34 4.15 -9.16
CA LEU A 80 11.79 4.14 -7.76
C LEU A 80 12.04 2.71 -7.24
N ALA A 81 11.13 1.78 -7.52
CA ALA A 81 11.27 0.39 -7.12
C ALA A 81 12.49 -0.27 -7.78
N THR A 82 12.70 0.00 -9.06
CA THR A 82 13.83 -0.50 -9.84
C THR A 82 15.15 0.07 -9.33
N THR A 83 15.25 1.40 -9.17
CA THR A 83 16.43 2.06 -8.61
C THR A 83 16.79 1.52 -7.23
N ARG A 84 15.80 1.39 -6.33
CA ARG A 84 16.02 0.88 -4.97
C ARG A 84 16.52 -0.56 -4.96
N ARG A 85 16.00 -1.43 -5.86
CA ARG A 85 16.49 -2.80 -6.01
C ARG A 85 17.96 -2.84 -6.42
N PHE A 86 18.35 -2.00 -7.39
CA PHE A 86 19.75 -1.90 -7.82
C PHE A 86 20.67 -1.41 -6.71
N THR A 87 20.28 -0.37 -5.95
CA THR A 87 21.06 0.11 -4.80
C THR A 87 21.22 -0.99 -3.74
N GLY A 88 20.15 -1.71 -3.40
CA GLY A 88 20.19 -2.80 -2.42
C GLY A 88 21.07 -3.98 -2.84
N GLN A 89 21.09 -4.33 -4.12
CA GLN A 89 21.98 -5.36 -4.67
C GLN A 89 23.45 -4.92 -4.65
N ASN A 90 23.73 -3.66 -4.95
CA ASN A 90 25.09 -3.11 -4.93
C ASN A 90 25.67 -3.05 -3.50
N VAL A 91 24.84 -2.69 -2.51
CA VAL A 91 25.22 -2.71 -1.09
C VAL A 91 25.51 -4.13 -0.60
N ARG A 92 24.70 -5.12 -1.01
CA ARG A 92 24.89 -6.53 -0.63
C ARG A 92 26.16 -7.13 -1.22
N GLN A 93 26.57 -6.71 -2.41
CA GLN A 93 27.83 -7.15 -3.05
C GLN A 93 29.09 -6.50 -2.44
N LYS A 94 28.96 -5.36 -1.75
CA LYS A 94 30.09 -4.60 -1.18
C LYS A 94 30.44 -4.97 0.27
N THR A 95 29.74 -5.91 0.90
CA THR A 95 30.11 -6.37 2.26
C THR A 95 31.14 -7.50 2.12
N PRO A 96 32.44 -7.28 2.36
CA PRO A 96 33.38 -8.38 2.46
C PRO A 96 33.02 -9.17 3.72
N VAL A 97 32.76 -10.47 3.54
CA VAL A 97 32.77 -11.42 4.65
C VAL A 97 34.24 -11.53 5.07
N ASN A 98 34.58 -10.96 6.24
CA ASN A 98 35.83 -11.26 6.93
C ASN A 98 35.73 -12.63 7.60
#